data_AF-A0A931U7P8-F1
#
_entry.id   AF-A0A931U7P8-F1
#
_cell.length_a   1.000
_cell.length_b   1.000
_cell.length_c   1.000
_cell.angle_alpha   90.00
_cell.angle_beta   90.00
_cell.angle_gamma   90.00
#
_symmetry.space_group_name_H-M   'P 1'
#
loop_
_entity.id
_entity.type
_entity.pdbx_description
1 polymer ?
#
loop_
_entity_poly.entity_id
_entity_poly.type
_entity_poly.pdbx_seq_one_letter_code
_entity_poly.pdbx_strand_id
1 'polypeptide(L)' 'RLALYELIYKPEVPTKVVLDEAVEIAKRYGGASSSSFVNGALATALALTNRETTNESQ' A
#
# COMPACT_ATOMS: atom_id res chain seq x y z
N ARG A 1 -6.58 -6.26 -3.68
CA ARG A 1 -6.04 -6.96 -4.89
C ARG A 1 -5.27 -6.00 -5.78
N LEU A 2 -5.84 -4.85 -6.17
CA LEU A 2 -5.17 -3.83 -6.99
C LEU A 2 -3.81 -3.39 -6.42
N ALA A 3 -3.76 -2.94 -5.17
CA ALA A 3 -2.51 -2.50 -4.55
C ALA A 3 -1.40 -3.58 -4.57
N LEU A 4 -1.75 -4.85 -4.35
CA LEU A 4 -0.78 -5.94 -4.42
C LEU A 4 -0.28 -6.16 -5.86
N TYR A 5 -1.18 -6.05 -6.84
CA TYR A 5 -0.80 -6.15 -8.25
C TYR A 5 0.19 -5.03 -8.63
N GLU A 6 -0.06 -3.79 -8.19
CA GLU A 6 0.84 -2.68 -8.48
C GLU A 6 2.19 -2.84 -7.80
N LEU A 7 2.21 -3.28 -6.53
CA LEU A 7 3.46 -3.58 -5.84
C LEU A 7 4.29 -4.63 -6.59
N ILE A 8 3.68 -5.68 -7.16
CA ILE A 8 4.42 -6.78 -7.80
C ILE A 8 4.79 -6.47 -9.26
N TYR A 9 3.87 -5.87 -10.01
CA TYR A 9 3.97 -5.80 -11.48
C TYR A 9 4.15 -4.38 -12.02
N LYS A 10 4.11 -3.35 -11.16
CA LYS A 10 4.20 -1.93 -11.55
C LYS A 10 5.34 -1.22 -10.81
N PRO A 11 6.62 -1.54 -11.11
CA PRO A 11 7.76 -0.88 -10.48
C PRO A 11 7.83 0.63 -10.76
N GLU A 12 7.19 1.10 -11.82
CA GLU A 12 7.10 2.51 -12.18
C GLU A 12 6.21 3.34 -11.25
N VAL A 13 5.26 2.70 -10.55
CA VAL A 13 4.37 3.37 -9.59
C VAL A 13 5.06 3.38 -8.22
N PRO A 14 5.30 4.53 -7.58
CA PRO A 14 5.99 4.58 -6.29
C PRO A 14 5.27 3.78 -5.20
N THR A 15 6.04 3.06 -4.38
CA THR A 15 5.50 2.20 -3.30
C THR A 15 4.58 2.98 -2.37
N LYS A 16 4.98 4.21 -2.00
CA LYS A 16 4.23 5.10 -1.11
C LYS A 16 2.85 5.44 -1.68
N VAL A 17 2.76 5.74 -2.98
CA VAL A 17 1.49 6.10 -3.65
C VAL A 17 0.51 4.93 -3.57
N VAL A 18 0.97 3.72 -3.88
CA VAL A 18 0.13 2.50 -3.81
C VAL A 18 -0.40 2.26 -2.38
N LEU A 19 0.43 2.48 -1.36
CA LEU A 19 0.04 2.34 0.04
C LEU A 19 -1.00 3.39 0.45
N ASP A 20 -0.73 4.66 0.14
CA ASP A 20 -1.60 5.79 0.50
C ASP A 20 -2.99 5.65 -0.14
N GLU A 21 -3.06 5.34 -1.43
CA GLU A 21 -4.32 5.14 -2.15
C GLU A 21 -5.13 3.97 -1.58
N ALA A 22 -4.48 2.85 -1.28
CA ALA A 22 -5.16 1.69 -0.72
C ALA A 22 -5.72 1.96 0.68
N VAL A 23 -5.00 2.70 1.52
CA VAL A 23 -5.46 3.13 2.85
C VAL A 23 -6.63 4.11 2.71
N GLU A 24 -6.58 5.05 1.78
CA GLU A 24 -7.64 6.04 1.59
C GLU A 24 -8.93 5.41 1.06
N ILE A 25 -8.83 4.46 0.14
CA ILE A 25 -9.97 3.64 -0.32
C ILE A 25 -10.58 2.88 0.87
N ALA A 26 -9.75 2.29 1.73
CA ALA A 26 -10.22 1.57 2.91
C ALA A 26 -10.94 2.46 3.92
N LYS A 27 -10.50 3.72 4.10
CA LYS A 27 -11.23 4.71 4.92
C LYS A 27 -12.57 5.08 4.28
N ARG A 28 -12.59 5.29 2.96
CA ARG A 28 -13.76 5.80 2.25
C ARG A 28 -14.90 4.78 2.14
N TYR A 29 -14.56 3.50 1.99
CA TYR A 29 -15.52 2.44 1.70
C TYR A 29 -15.58 1.34 2.77
N GLY A 30 -14.71 1.38 3.77
CA GLY A 30 -14.67 0.42 4.86
C GLY A 30 -15.31 0.93 6.15
N GLY A 31 -15.12 0.15 7.22
CA GLY A 31 -15.48 0.52 8.59
C GLY A 31 -14.32 1.18 9.34
N ALA A 32 -14.56 1.56 10.60
CA ALA A 32 -13.59 2.29 11.43
C ALA A 32 -12.20 1.61 11.55
N SER A 33 -12.12 0.29 11.42
CA SER A 33 -10.88 -0.50 11.49
C SER A 33 -10.29 -0.90 10.13
N SER A 34 -10.95 -0.56 9.02
CA SER A 34 -10.53 -1.04 7.70
C SER A 34 -9.21 -0.44 7.24
N SER A 35 -8.96 0.84 7.54
CA SER A 35 -7.72 1.53 7.16
C SER A 35 -6.49 0.95 7.85
N SER A 36 -6.57 0.67 9.16
CA SER A 36 -5.47 0.07 9.93
C SER A 36 -5.23 -1.38 9.54
N PHE A 37 -6.29 -2.15 9.26
CA PHE A 37 -6.17 -3.51 8.73
C PHE A 37 -5.45 -3.53 7.37
N VAL A 38 -5.88 -2.69 6.42
CA VAL A 38 -5.27 -2.61 5.08
C VAL A 38 -3.82 -2.16 5.18
N ASN A 39 -3.51 -1.17 6.02
CA ASN A 39 -2.14 -0.72 6.24
C ASN A 39 -1.23 -1.86 6.75
N GLY A 40 -1.70 -2.63 7.74
CA GLY A 40 -0.96 -3.79 8.26
C GLY A 40 -0.76 -4.89 7.20
N ALA A 41 -1.82 -5.23 6.46
CA ALA A 41 -1.74 -6.24 5.40
C ALA A 41 -0.76 -5.85 4.28
N LEU A 42 -0.75 -4.58 3.88
CA LEU A 42 0.16 -4.07 2.85
C LEU A 42 1.60 -3.95 3.35
N ALA A 43 1.82 -3.62 4.62
CA ALA A 43 3.17 -3.65 5.21
C ALA A 43 3.76 -5.07 5.17
N THR A 44 2.97 -6.10 5.52
CA THR A 44 3.39 -7.49 5.39
C THR A 44 3.64 -7.88 3.93
N ALA A 45 2.74 -7.50 3.02
CA ALA A 45 2.92 -7.80 1.60
C ALA A 45 4.18 -7.15 1.04
N LEU A 46 4.46 -5.89 1.40
CA LEU A 46 5.64 -5.17 0.96
C LEU A 46 6.94 -5.87 1.41
N ALA A 47 6.98 -6.37 2.65
CA ALA A 47 8.12 -7.12 3.17
C ALA A 47 8.40 -8.45 2.42
N LEU A 48 7.41 -8.95 1.66
CA LEU A 48 7.56 -10.11 0.78
C LEU A 48 7.96 -9.73 -0.65
N THR A 49 8.05 -8.43 -0.96
CA THR A 49 8.50 -7.92 -2.25
C THR A 49 9.89 -7.29 -2.13
N ASN A 50 10.63 -7.20 -3.23
CA ASN A 50 11.94 -6.53 -3.27
C ASN A 50 11.81 -4.99 -3.35
N ARG A 51 10.75 -4.41 -2.80
CA ARG A 51 10.46 -2.98 -2.89
C ARG A 51 10.61 -2.32 -1.53
N GLU A 52 11.32 -1.19 -1.52
CA GLU A 52 11.40 -0.35 -0.34
C GLU A 52 10.24 0.66 -0.33
N THR A 53 9.81 1.04 0.87
CA THR A 53 9.12 2.32 1.04
C THR A 53 10.16 3.40 0.84
N THR A 54 10.26 3.97 -0.36
CA THR A 54 11.04 5.19 -0.55
C THR A 54 10.40 6.28 0.30
N ASN A 55 10.98 6.53 1.48
CA ASN A 55 10.73 7.73 2.24
C ASN A 55 11.41 8.84 1.43
N GLU A 56 10.64 9.58 0.65
CA GLU A 56 11.12 10.82 0.04
C GLU A 56 11.48 11.78 1.18
N SER A 57 12.77 11.80 1.53
CA SER A 57 13.41 12.96 2.10
C SER A 57 13.60 13.97 0.96
N GLN A 58 12.57 14.75 0.66
CA GLN A 58 12.63 16.13 0.15
C GLN A 58 11.31 16.83 0.49
#